data_AF-A0A849SJU2-F1
#
_entry.id   AF-A0A849SJU2-F1
#
_cell.length_a   1.000
_cell.length_b   1.000
_cell.length_c   1.000
_cell.angle_alpha   90.00
_cell.angle_beta   90.00
_cell.angle_gamma   90.00
#
_symmetry.space_group_name_H-M   'P 1'
#
loop_
_entity.id
_entity.type
_entity.pdbx_description
1 polymer ?
#
loop_
_entity_poly.entity_id
_entity_poly.type
_entity_poly.pdbx_seq_one_letter_code
_entity_poly.pdbx_strand_id
1 'polypeptide(L)'
;PVIRWERSSLAELGAEFARWEIATVAASQVLGVDPFDEPNVSEAKQATATVLDGFLGTGTLAAPAVVATAGDVSAAAPAEVLAALAAHGVAVSDPFAIAAGLATLVGSGDYVAILAYLARTDPRHAALERLRHALRDRTRAATTLGYGPRFLHSTGQLHKGGPSTGVFLQLASLEPALEIPGERYGFRELQIAQAAGDYQVLERRGRRVVRLNLGSDPDGALEMLVRAVSAGSAGVAR
;
A
#
# COMPACT_ATOMS: atom_id res chain seq x y z
N PRO A 1 17.92 10.63 -19.55
CA PRO A 1 18.36 11.99 -19.95
C PRO A 1 17.98 13.01 -18.87
N VAL A 2 18.96 13.76 -18.35
CA VAL A 2 18.72 14.91 -17.46
C VAL A 2 19.01 16.17 -18.28
N ILE A 3 18.02 17.03 -18.46
CA ILE A 3 18.18 18.32 -19.15
C ILE A 3 18.46 19.38 -18.08
N ARG A 4 19.48 20.22 -18.30
CA ARG A 4 19.79 21.37 -17.45
C ARG A 4 19.55 22.65 -18.24
N TRP A 5 18.88 23.61 -17.61
CA TRP A 5 18.73 24.96 -18.13
C TRP A 5 19.02 25.97 -17.02
N GLU A 6 19.77 27.00 -17.38
CA GLU A 6 19.99 28.16 -16.52
C GLU A 6 18.86 29.18 -16.73
N ARG A 7 18.45 29.84 -15.64
CA ARG A 7 17.39 30.85 -15.63
C ARG A 7 17.97 32.16 -15.17
N SER A 8 17.69 33.24 -15.90
CA SER A 8 18.29 34.55 -15.60
C SER A 8 17.50 35.35 -14.57
N SER A 9 16.27 34.91 -14.22
CA SER A 9 15.44 35.53 -13.18
C SER A 9 14.42 34.56 -12.57
N LEU A 10 13.87 34.91 -11.40
CA LEU A 10 12.76 34.18 -10.77
C LEU A 10 11.47 34.20 -11.59
N ALA A 11 11.23 35.24 -12.40
CA ALA A 11 10.06 35.34 -13.26
C ALA A 11 10.04 34.23 -14.34
N GLU A 12 11.22 33.78 -14.80
CA GLU A 12 11.33 32.67 -15.75
C GLU A 12 10.91 31.33 -15.15
N LEU A 13 10.89 31.19 -13.81
CA LEU A 13 10.34 30.00 -13.18
C LEU A 13 8.84 29.84 -13.52
N GLY A 14 8.09 30.95 -13.56
CA GLY A 14 6.70 30.98 -14.00
C GLY A 14 6.52 30.47 -15.44
N ALA A 15 7.45 30.83 -16.33
CA ALA A 15 7.44 30.35 -17.71
C ALA A 15 7.70 28.84 -17.81
N GLU A 16 8.47 28.26 -16.87
CA GLU A 16 8.67 26.81 -16.82
C GLU A 16 7.41 26.06 -16.43
N PHE A 17 6.59 26.56 -15.50
CA PHE A 17 5.30 25.93 -15.17
C PHE A 17 4.43 25.81 -16.42
N ALA A 18 4.22 26.91 -17.16
CA ALA A 18 3.44 26.89 -18.38
C ALA A 18 4.04 25.98 -19.46
N ARG A 19 5.38 25.98 -19.63
CA ARG A 19 6.06 25.07 -20.57
C ARG A 19 5.78 23.61 -20.22
N TRP A 20 5.90 23.24 -18.95
CA TRP A 20 5.69 21.85 -18.51
C TRP A 20 4.22 21.43 -18.58
N GLU A 21 3.28 22.32 -18.31
CA GLU A 21 1.84 22.06 -18.52
C GLU A 21 1.55 21.75 -20.00
N ILE A 22 2.01 22.61 -20.92
CA ILE A 22 1.84 22.40 -22.37
C ILE A 22 2.53 21.11 -22.83
N ALA A 23 3.78 20.89 -22.39
CA ALA A 23 4.52 19.68 -22.74
C ALA A 23 3.83 18.41 -22.24
N THR A 24 3.25 18.44 -21.03
CA THR A 24 2.49 17.33 -20.46
C THR A 24 1.24 17.03 -21.28
N VAL A 25 0.47 18.06 -21.65
CA VAL A 25 -0.73 17.89 -22.49
C VAL A 25 -0.37 17.34 -23.87
N ALA A 26 0.66 17.89 -24.52
CA ALA A 26 1.12 17.42 -25.83
C ALA A 26 1.60 15.97 -25.78
N ALA A 27 2.40 15.60 -24.77
CA ALA A 27 2.83 14.22 -24.56
C ALA A 27 1.65 13.29 -24.29
N SER A 28 0.67 13.72 -23.51
CA SER A 28 -0.52 12.93 -23.18
C SER A 28 -1.39 12.65 -24.40
N GLN A 29 -1.54 13.64 -25.30
CA GLN A 29 -2.20 13.46 -26.60
C GLN A 29 -1.49 12.41 -27.47
N VAL A 30 -0.15 12.46 -27.54
CA VAL A 30 0.64 11.45 -28.28
C VAL A 30 0.49 10.06 -27.66
N LEU A 31 0.42 9.98 -26.33
CA LEU A 31 0.23 8.73 -25.58
C LEU A 31 -1.23 8.25 -25.57
N GLY A 32 -2.19 9.06 -26.04
CA GLY A 32 -3.62 8.73 -26.02
C GLY A 32 -4.22 8.70 -24.60
N VAL A 33 -3.69 9.49 -23.67
CA VAL A 33 -4.15 9.57 -22.28
C VAL A 33 -4.66 10.98 -21.95
N ASP A 34 -5.62 11.07 -21.02
CA ASP A 34 -6.04 12.35 -20.44
C ASP A 34 -5.17 12.65 -19.21
N PRO A 35 -4.38 13.73 -19.20
CA PRO A 35 -3.51 14.07 -18.08
C PRO A 35 -4.27 14.56 -16.83
N PHE A 36 -5.57 14.85 -16.94
CA PHE A 36 -6.41 15.35 -15.84
C PHE A 36 -7.42 14.33 -15.33
N ASP A 37 -7.45 13.12 -15.91
CA ASP A 37 -8.39 12.07 -15.50
C ASP A 37 -7.82 11.21 -14.36
N GLU A 38 -8.53 11.14 -13.24
CA GLU A 38 -8.16 10.38 -12.03
C GLU A 38 -9.24 9.34 -11.62
N PRO A 39 -9.70 8.48 -12.55
CA PRO A 39 -10.93 7.70 -12.33
C PRO A 39 -10.81 6.72 -11.16
N ASN A 40 -9.58 6.25 -10.87
CA ASN A 40 -9.35 5.22 -9.84
C ASN A 40 -8.99 5.79 -8.47
N VAL A 41 -8.76 7.11 -8.35
CA VAL A 41 -8.58 7.79 -7.06
C VAL A 41 -9.94 7.93 -6.36
N SER A 42 -10.99 8.21 -7.14
CA SER A 42 -12.37 8.32 -6.67
C SER A 42 -12.92 7.04 -6.06
N GLU A 43 -12.56 5.87 -6.60
CA GLU A 43 -13.06 4.57 -6.10
C GLU A 43 -12.63 4.31 -4.64
N ALA A 44 -11.39 4.66 -4.29
CA ALA A 44 -10.87 4.48 -2.93
C ALA A 44 -11.58 5.38 -1.92
N LYS A 45 -11.87 6.62 -2.32
CA LYS A 45 -12.61 7.59 -1.52
C LYS A 45 -14.05 7.12 -1.28
N GLN A 46 -14.71 6.63 -2.33
CA GLN A 46 -16.06 6.07 -2.24
C GLN A 46 -16.10 4.84 -1.33
N ALA A 47 -15.15 3.90 -1.50
CA ALA A 47 -15.07 2.73 -0.62
C ALA A 47 -14.84 3.11 0.85
N THR A 48 -14.00 4.11 1.11
CA THR A 48 -13.80 4.66 2.47
C THR A 48 -15.11 5.23 3.03
N ALA A 49 -15.82 6.03 2.25
CA ALA A 49 -17.10 6.62 2.66
C ALA A 49 -18.14 5.53 2.99
N THR A 50 -18.24 4.49 2.15
CA THR A 50 -19.14 3.36 2.42
C THR A 50 -18.81 2.65 3.75
N VAL A 51 -17.52 2.46 4.07
CA VAL A 51 -17.12 1.86 5.34
C VAL A 51 -17.49 2.75 6.53
N LEU A 52 -17.30 4.08 6.41
CA LEU A 52 -17.68 5.04 7.44
C LEU A 52 -19.20 5.12 7.63
N ASP A 53 -19.97 5.18 6.55
CA ASP A 53 -21.43 5.20 6.62
C ASP A 53 -21.98 3.94 7.28
N GLY A 54 -21.39 2.77 6.96
CA GLY A 54 -21.71 1.51 7.63
C GLY A 54 -21.38 1.53 9.13
N PHE A 55 -20.24 2.10 9.50
CA PHE A 55 -19.86 2.30 10.91
C PHE A 55 -20.85 3.23 11.63
N LEU A 56 -21.26 4.33 11.01
CA LEU A 56 -22.21 5.27 11.62
C LEU A 56 -23.61 4.68 11.78
N GLY A 57 -23.99 3.71 10.94
CA GLY A 57 -25.27 3.00 11.07
C GLY A 57 -25.24 1.84 12.07
N THR A 58 -24.11 1.15 12.21
CA THR A 58 -24.03 -0.14 12.94
C THR A 58 -23.10 -0.14 14.16
N GLY A 59 -22.28 0.89 14.32
CA GLY A 59 -21.19 0.95 15.30
C GLY A 59 -20.00 0.04 14.99
N THR A 60 -20.00 -0.67 13.85
CA THR A 60 -18.96 -1.65 13.49
C THR A 60 -18.24 -1.24 12.21
N LEU A 61 -16.90 -1.19 12.25
CA LEU A 61 -16.09 -0.96 11.06
C LEU A 61 -15.93 -2.26 10.26
N ALA A 62 -16.26 -2.20 8.97
CA ALA A 62 -16.00 -3.30 8.07
C ALA A 62 -14.49 -3.55 7.95
N ALA A 63 -14.08 -4.80 8.16
CA ALA A 63 -12.69 -5.25 8.02
C ALA A 63 -12.60 -6.39 7.00
N PRO A 64 -11.46 -6.56 6.33
CA PRO A 64 -11.21 -7.74 5.49
C PRO A 64 -11.37 -9.04 6.27
N ALA A 65 -11.82 -10.11 5.61
CA ALA A 65 -11.96 -11.42 6.22
C ALA A 65 -10.59 -11.93 6.71
N VAL A 66 -10.51 -12.25 8.00
CA VAL A 66 -9.29 -12.79 8.62
C VAL A 66 -9.11 -14.25 8.23
N VAL A 67 -7.90 -14.60 7.80
CA VAL A 67 -7.56 -15.95 7.28
C VAL A 67 -6.52 -16.67 8.15
N ALA A 68 -5.75 -15.93 8.94
CA ALA A 68 -4.80 -16.47 9.91
C ALA A 68 -4.62 -15.50 11.07
N THR A 69 -4.31 -16.03 12.26
CA THR A 69 -4.05 -15.25 13.47
C THR A 69 -2.85 -15.80 14.24
N ALA A 70 -2.13 -14.91 14.92
CA ALA A 70 -1.08 -15.24 15.88
C ALA A 70 -1.14 -14.22 17.01
N GLY A 71 -1.81 -14.59 18.11
CA GLY A 71 -2.19 -13.61 19.14
C GLY A 71 -3.20 -12.61 18.59
N ASP A 72 -2.88 -11.32 18.70
CA ASP A 72 -3.68 -10.20 18.16
C ASP A 72 -3.24 -9.76 16.75
N VAL A 73 -2.19 -10.35 16.20
CA VAL A 73 -1.77 -10.17 14.81
C VAL A 73 -2.65 -11.04 13.92
N SER A 74 -3.11 -10.49 12.79
CA SER A 74 -3.95 -11.22 11.84
C SER A 74 -3.61 -10.90 10.39
N ALA A 75 -3.81 -11.88 9.51
CA ALA A 75 -3.66 -11.70 8.07
C ALA A 75 -5.03 -11.77 7.37
N ALA A 76 -5.13 -11.07 6.25
CA ALA A 76 -6.22 -11.18 5.29
C ALA A 76 -5.64 -11.16 3.86
N ALA A 77 -6.17 -11.99 2.99
CA ALA A 77 -5.79 -12.04 1.58
C ALA A 77 -6.93 -12.67 0.76
N PRO A 78 -7.07 -12.33 -0.54
CA PRO A 78 -8.02 -13.02 -1.43
C PRO A 78 -7.74 -14.53 -1.50
N ALA A 79 -8.77 -15.33 -1.76
CA ALA A 79 -8.67 -16.79 -1.79
C ALA A 79 -7.64 -17.29 -2.83
N GLU A 80 -7.57 -16.63 -3.98
CA GLU A 80 -6.62 -16.94 -5.06
C GLU A 80 -5.18 -16.66 -4.65
N VAL A 81 -4.96 -15.60 -3.85
CA VAL A 81 -3.65 -15.27 -3.29
C VAL A 81 -3.22 -16.32 -2.28
N LEU A 82 -4.14 -16.77 -1.41
CA LEU A 82 -3.85 -17.85 -0.46
C LEU A 82 -3.55 -19.18 -1.14
N ALA A 83 -4.32 -19.55 -2.17
CA ALA A 83 -4.07 -20.75 -2.95
C ALA A 83 -2.68 -20.69 -3.62
N ALA A 84 -2.31 -19.54 -4.19
CA ALA A 84 -0.99 -19.34 -4.78
C ALA A 84 0.13 -19.44 -3.72
N LEU A 85 -0.05 -18.85 -2.54
CA LEU A 85 0.93 -18.95 -1.44
C LEU A 85 1.10 -20.40 -0.99
N ALA A 86 0.00 -21.13 -0.79
CA ALA A 86 0.03 -22.55 -0.40
C ALA A 86 0.75 -23.41 -1.46
N ALA A 87 0.53 -23.13 -2.76
CA ALA A 87 1.24 -23.81 -3.84
C ALA A 87 2.76 -23.57 -3.83
N HIS A 88 3.22 -22.45 -3.27
CA HIS A 88 4.63 -22.16 -3.03
C HIS A 88 5.14 -22.68 -1.67
N GLY A 89 4.36 -23.51 -0.96
CA GLY A 89 4.74 -24.09 0.33
C GLY A 89 4.69 -23.12 1.51
N VAL A 90 4.01 -21.98 1.37
CA VAL A 90 3.84 -21.01 2.47
C VAL A 90 2.82 -21.55 3.47
N ALA A 91 3.14 -21.47 4.76
CA ALA A 91 2.23 -21.84 5.84
C ALA A 91 1.09 -20.82 5.97
N VAL A 92 -0.04 -21.05 5.30
CA VAL A 92 -1.20 -20.15 5.30
C VAL A 92 -1.99 -20.10 6.62
N SER A 93 -1.55 -20.81 7.66
CA SER A 93 -2.05 -20.68 9.02
C SER A 93 -1.29 -19.65 9.86
N ASP A 94 -0.13 -19.17 9.40
CA ASP A 94 0.69 -18.18 10.10
C ASP A 94 0.59 -16.82 9.37
N PRO A 95 0.09 -15.75 10.03
CA PRO A 95 -0.05 -14.45 9.40
C PRO A 95 1.29 -13.83 8.96
N PHE A 96 2.39 -14.09 9.69
CA PHE A 96 3.72 -13.62 9.30
C PHE A 96 4.27 -14.39 8.11
N ALA A 97 4.01 -15.71 8.04
CA ALA A 97 4.37 -16.52 6.89
C ALA A 97 3.59 -16.08 5.63
N ILE A 98 2.30 -15.76 5.75
CA ILE A 98 1.50 -15.20 4.65
C ILE A 98 2.09 -13.87 4.15
N ALA A 99 2.35 -12.92 5.07
CA ALA A 99 2.90 -11.61 4.72
C ALA A 99 4.32 -11.70 4.10
N ALA A 100 5.19 -12.56 4.65
CA ALA A 100 6.52 -12.77 4.09
C ALA A 100 6.49 -13.62 2.80
N GLY A 101 5.53 -14.51 2.68
CA GLY A 101 5.29 -15.39 1.53
C GLY A 101 4.87 -14.61 0.28
N LEU A 102 4.33 -13.40 0.43
CA LEU A 102 4.05 -12.50 -0.70
C LEU A 102 5.23 -12.35 -1.67
N ALA A 103 6.47 -12.42 -1.16
CA ALA A 103 7.67 -12.37 -1.98
C ALA A 103 7.78 -13.52 -3.01
N THR A 104 7.13 -14.67 -2.78
CA THR A 104 7.10 -15.79 -3.73
C THR A 104 6.13 -15.58 -4.89
N LEU A 105 5.25 -14.58 -4.80
CA LEU A 105 4.27 -14.24 -5.84
C LEU A 105 4.78 -13.19 -6.83
N VAL A 106 6.02 -12.73 -6.66
CA VAL A 106 6.65 -11.68 -7.46
C VAL A 106 7.34 -12.31 -8.66
N GLY A 107 6.84 -11.99 -9.85
CA GLY A 107 7.39 -12.41 -11.14
C GLY A 107 8.23 -11.31 -11.82
N SER A 108 8.70 -11.61 -13.03
CA SER A 108 9.44 -10.65 -13.84
C SER A 108 8.56 -9.47 -14.26
N GLY A 109 9.05 -8.25 -14.05
CA GLY A 109 8.32 -7.01 -14.36
C GLY A 109 7.34 -6.56 -13.28
N ASP A 110 7.20 -7.32 -12.20
CA ASP A 110 6.42 -6.92 -11.04
C ASP A 110 7.15 -5.90 -10.16
N TYR A 111 6.39 -5.23 -9.31
CA TYR A 111 6.90 -4.41 -8.22
C TYR A 111 6.17 -4.75 -6.91
N VAL A 112 6.85 -4.52 -5.78
CA VAL A 112 6.27 -4.71 -4.45
C VAL A 112 5.97 -3.36 -3.82
N ALA A 113 4.75 -3.15 -3.36
CA ALA A 113 4.34 -1.93 -2.68
C ALA A 113 3.95 -2.20 -1.22
N ILE A 114 4.63 -1.52 -0.29
CA ILE A 114 4.26 -1.50 1.12
C ILE A 114 3.32 -0.32 1.37
N LEU A 115 2.10 -0.63 1.78
CA LEU A 115 1.03 0.32 2.06
C LEU A 115 0.84 0.42 3.58
N ALA A 116 1.52 1.37 4.22
CA ALA A 116 1.56 1.49 5.68
C ALA A 116 0.47 2.44 6.21
N TYR A 117 -0.65 1.88 6.67
CA TYR A 117 -1.66 2.58 7.46
C TYR A 117 -1.27 2.58 8.93
N LEU A 118 -0.17 3.28 9.23
CA LEU A 118 0.45 3.35 10.55
C LEU A 118 0.78 4.80 10.89
N ALA A 119 0.76 5.14 12.19
CA ALA A 119 1.30 6.41 12.63
C ALA A 119 2.81 6.43 12.39
N ARG A 120 3.31 7.52 11.79
CA ARG A 120 4.72 7.64 11.41
C ARG A 120 5.53 8.08 12.63
N THR A 121 6.46 7.22 13.02
CA THR A 121 7.54 7.52 13.98
C THR A 121 8.88 7.14 13.34
N ASP A 122 9.98 7.71 13.83
CA ASP A 122 11.31 7.38 13.30
C ASP A 122 11.64 5.87 13.44
N PRO A 123 11.38 5.20 14.58
CA PRO A 123 11.60 3.76 14.70
C PRO A 123 10.79 2.93 13.70
N ARG A 124 9.49 3.22 13.52
CA ARG A 124 8.63 2.53 12.55
C ARG A 124 9.10 2.76 11.13
N HIS A 125 9.49 3.99 10.80
CA HIS A 125 10.00 4.31 9.47
C HIS A 125 11.30 3.55 9.17
N ALA A 126 12.21 3.48 10.14
CA ALA A 126 13.43 2.68 10.01
C ALA A 126 13.13 1.18 9.82
N ALA A 127 12.16 0.63 10.55
CA ALA A 127 11.73 -0.77 10.39
C ALA A 127 11.11 -1.03 9.01
N LEU A 128 10.25 -0.12 8.53
CA LEU A 128 9.63 -0.21 7.20
C LEU A 128 10.67 -0.10 6.07
N GLU A 129 11.70 0.73 6.21
CA GLU A 129 12.81 0.78 5.26
C GLU A 129 13.62 -0.52 5.24
N ARG A 130 13.87 -1.13 6.41
CA ARG A 130 14.51 -2.45 6.48
C ARG A 130 13.64 -3.53 5.84
N LEU A 131 12.33 -3.52 6.08
CA LEU A 131 11.38 -4.42 5.44
C LEU A 131 11.41 -4.26 3.91
N ARG A 132 11.38 -3.01 3.42
CA ARG A 132 11.45 -2.69 1.99
C ARG A 132 12.73 -3.21 1.35
N HIS A 133 13.88 -3.02 2.01
CA HIS A 133 15.16 -3.54 1.54
C HIS A 133 15.19 -5.07 1.54
N ALA A 134 14.68 -5.73 2.58
CA ALA A 134 14.61 -7.19 2.63
C ALA A 134 13.73 -7.75 1.49
N LEU A 135 12.59 -7.12 1.19
CA LEU A 135 11.74 -7.50 0.05
C LEU A 135 12.44 -7.28 -1.29
N ARG A 136 13.15 -6.15 -1.47
CA ARG A 136 13.96 -5.89 -2.67
C ARG A 136 15.03 -6.97 -2.84
N ASP A 137 15.76 -7.30 -1.78
CA ASP A 137 16.88 -8.23 -1.86
C ASP A 137 16.41 -9.65 -2.18
N ARG A 138 15.25 -10.04 -1.63
CA ARG A 138 14.61 -11.34 -1.86
C ARG A 138 14.00 -11.48 -3.25
N THR A 139 13.34 -10.45 -3.75
CA THR A 139 12.57 -10.53 -5.01
C THR A 139 13.32 -9.98 -6.22
N ARG A 140 14.35 -9.14 -5.99
CA ARG A 140 15.05 -8.31 -6.99
C ARG A 140 14.11 -7.36 -7.76
N ALA A 141 12.88 -7.20 -7.31
CA ALA A 141 11.90 -6.30 -7.90
C ALA A 141 12.05 -4.86 -7.42
N ALA A 142 11.48 -3.93 -8.18
CA ALA A 142 11.29 -2.56 -7.70
C ALA A 142 10.38 -2.56 -6.45
N THR A 143 10.70 -1.73 -5.47
CA THR A 143 9.94 -1.63 -4.23
C THR A 143 9.51 -0.20 -3.95
N THR A 144 8.29 -0.03 -3.43
CA THR A 144 7.79 1.26 -2.94
C THR A 144 7.33 1.14 -1.49
N LEU A 145 7.47 2.23 -0.74
CA LEU A 145 6.92 2.38 0.60
C LEU A 145 6.11 3.67 0.63
N GLY A 146 4.81 3.55 0.93
CA GLY A 146 3.90 4.67 1.07
C GLY A 146 3.16 4.59 2.39
N TYR A 147 3.04 5.71 3.09
CA TYR A 147 2.12 5.83 4.21
C TYR A 147 0.69 6.09 3.70
N GLY A 148 -0.30 5.41 4.23
CA GLY A 148 -1.70 5.72 3.97
C GLY A 148 -2.16 6.95 4.79
N PRO A 149 -3.11 7.76 4.30
CA PRO A 149 -3.75 7.71 2.98
C PRO A 149 -2.98 8.46 1.87
N ARG A 150 -1.85 9.14 2.15
CA ARG A 150 -1.22 10.08 1.21
C ARG A 150 -0.86 9.47 -0.17
N PHE A 151 -0.47 8.20 -0.22
CA PHE A 151 -0.11 7.57 -1.50
C PHE A 151 -1.31 7.37 -2.44
N LEU A 152 -2.54 7.41 -1.91
CA LEU A 152 -3.76 7.31 -2.73
C LEU A 152 -3.85 8.45 -3.76
N HIS A 153 -3.19 9.58 -3.48
CA HIS A 153 -3.16 10.76 -4.33
C HIS A 153 -1.93 10.85 -5.24
N SER A 154 -1.03 9.85 -5.20
CA SER A 154 0.20 9.88 -5.98
C SER A 154 0.38 8.60 -6.79
N THR A 155 0.51 7.45 -6.12
CA THR A 155 0.71 6.16 -6.81
C THR A 155 -0.57 5.33 -6.87
N GLY A 156 -1.70 5.84 -6.36
CA GLY A 156 -3.00 5.17 -6.40
C GLY A 156 -3.41 4.74 -7.82
N GLN A 157 -3.17 5.61 -8.81
CA GLN A 157 -3.45 5.29 -10.22
C GLN A 157 -2.56 4.15 -10.74
N LEU A 158 -1.27 4.13 -10.39
CA LEU A 158 -0.37 3.02 -10.73
C LEU A 158 -0.84 1.70 -10.09
N HIS A 159 -1.24 1.73 -8.82
CA HIS A 159 -1.66 0.55 -8.08
C HIS A 159 -2.99 -0.03 -8.59
N LYS A 160 -3.92 0.84 -8.98
CA LYS A 160 -5.31 0.46 -9.28
C LYS A 160 -5.61 0.49 -10.76
N GLY A 161 -5.22 1.54 -11.48
CA GLY A 161 -5.48 1.71 -12.90
C GLY A 161 -4.41 1.17 -13.84
N GLY A 162 -3.18 0.97 -13.34
CA GLY A 162 -2.06 0.47 -14.15
C GLY A 162 -2.14 -1.03 -14.48
N PRO A 163 -1.12 -1.57 -15.18
CA PRO A 163 -0.95 -3.00 -15.39
C PRO A 163 -1.01 -3.81 -14.09
N SER A 164 -1.41 -5.08 -14.16
CA SER A 164 -1.51 -5.97 -12.99
C SER A 164 -0.18 -6.51 -12.49
N THR A 165 0.82 -5.63 -12.38
CA THR A 165 2.20 -5.96 -11.99
C THR A 165 2.52 -5.62 -10.54
N GLY A 166 1.56 -5.03 -9.81
CA GLY A 166 1.73 -4.72 -8.40
C GLY A 166 1.44 -5.92 -7.49
N VAL A 167 2.32 -6.12 -6.51
CA VAL A 167 2.13 -7.05 -5.39
C VAL A 167 2.16 -6.23 -4.09
N PHE A 168 1.08 -6.29 -3.31
CA PHE A 168 0.79 -5.29 -2.28
C PHE A 168 0.82 -5.89 -0.88
N LEU A 169 1.64 -5.33 -0.01
CA LEU A 169 1.65 -5.61 1.42
C LEU A 169 1.02 -4.42 2.15
N GLN A 170 -0.23 -4.57 2.59
CA GLN A 170 -0.90 -3.56 3.41
C GLN A 170 -0.64 -3.83 4.89
N LEU A 171 -0.09 -2.84 5.59
CA LEU A 171 0.15 -2.91 7.04
C LEU A 171 -0.82 -1.98 7.72
N ALA A 172 -1.54 -2.49 8.73
CA ALA A 172 -2.47 -1.71 9.52
C ALA A 172 -2.27 -2.01 11.01
N SER A 173 -2.59 -1.04 11.87
CA SER A 173 -2.64 -1.25 13.31
C SER A 173 -3.72 -0.39 13.95
N LEU A 174 -3.97 -0.61 15.24
CA LEU A 174 -4.88 0.20 16.04
C LEU A 174 -4.14 1.43 16.61
N GLU A 175 -4.01 2.50 15.84
CA GLU A 175 -3.37 3.75 16.30
C GLU A 175 -4.26 4.56 17.26
N PRO A 176 -3.70 5.34 18.22
CA PRO A 176 -4.45 6.09 19.23
C PRO A 176 -5.70 6.83 18.71
N ALA A 177 -6.76 6.82 19.52
CA ALA A 177 -8.00 7.51 19.18
C ALA A 177 -7.82 9.01 19.38
N LEU A 178 -8.16 9.79 18.36
CA LEU A 178 -8.23 11.24 18.40
C LEU A 178 -9.54 11.65 17.76
N GLU A 179 -10.29 12.52 18.43
CA GLU A 179 -11.54 13.06 17.92
C GLU A 179 -11.31 14.00 16.74
N ILE A 180 -12.26 14.04 15.80
CA ILE A 180 -12.28 15.02 14.71
C ILE A 180 -13.42 16.01 15.01
N PRO A 181 -13.11 17.30 15.27
CA PRO A 181 -14.16 18.28 15.53
C PRO A 181 -15.17 18.38 14.39
N GLY A 182 -16.46 18.20 14.71
CA GLY A 182 -17.56 18.28 13.74
C GLY A 182 -17.89 16.98 13.01
N GLU A 183 -17.11 15.92 13.19
CA GLU A 183 -17.39 14.60 12.62
C GLU A 183 -18.00 13.65 13.66
N ARG A 184 -18.66 12.59 13.16
CA ARG A 184 -19.27 11.54 14.00
C ARG A 184 -18.32 10.35 14.25
N TYR A 185 -17.06 10.48 13.85
CA TYR A 185 -16.02 9.47 13.97
C TYR A 185 -14.66 10.15 14.23
N GLY A 186 -13.71 9.42 14.82
CA GLY A 186 -12.37 9.91 15.08
C GLY A 186 -11.37 9.57 13.95
N PHE A 187 -10.13 10.00 14.14
CA PHE A 187 -9.01 9.70 13.24
C PHE A 187 -8.70 8.20 13.16
N ARG A 188 -8.95 7.45 14.25
CA ARG A 188 -8.76 5.99 14.27
C ARG A 188 -9.74 5.32 13.32
N GLU A 189 -11.03 5.62 13.44
CA GLU A 189 -12.08 5.06 12.61
C GLU A 189 -11.85 5.45 11.14
N LEU A 190 -11.47 6.71 10.89
CA LEU A 190 -11.12 7.19 9.55
C LEU A 190 -9.94 6.41 8.95
N GLN A 191 -8.86 6.20 9.70
CA GLN A 191 -7.70 5.44 9.21
C GLN A 191 -8.07 3.98 8.92
N ILE A 192 -8.83 3.33 9.81
CA ILE A 192 -9.28 1.95 9.62
C ILE A 192 -10.16 1.85 8.36
N ALA A 193 -11.08 2.80 8.18
CA ALA A 193 -11.95 2.86 7.02
C ALA A 193 -11.16 3.09 5.72
N GLN A 194 -10.14 3.95 5.74
CA GLN A 194 -9.26 4.19 4.59
C GLN A 194 -8.45 2.93 4.23
N ALA A 195 -7.92 2.22 5.22
CA ALA A 195 -7.19 0.97 4.99
C ALA A 195 -8.10 -0.13 4.43
N ALA A 196 -9.29 -0.30 5.02
CA ALA A 196 -10.29 -1.27 4.58
C ALA A 196 -10.80 -0.95 3.16
N GLY A 197 -11.17 0.31 2.89
CA GLY A 197 -11.63 0.74 1.57
C GLY A 197 -10.57 0.55 0.48
N ASP A 198 -9.30 0.86 0.78
CA ASP A 198 -8.19 0.62 -0.14
C ASP A 198 -7.98 -0.88 -0.42
N TYR A 199 -8.00 -1.72 0.61
CA TYR A 199 -7.91 -3.18 0.47
C TYR A 199 -9.04 -3.72 -0.41
N GLN A 200 -10.29 -3.32 -0.16
CA GLN A 200 -11.45 -3.77 -0.93
C GLN A 200 -11.34 -3.39 -2.40
N VAL A 201 -10.80 -2.21 -2.73
CA VAL A 201 -10.56 -1.82 -4.13
C VAL A 201 -9.50 -2.70 -4.77
N LEU A 202 -8.39 -2.97 -4.07
CA LEU A 202 -7.33 -3.86 -4.58
C LEU A 202 -7.88 -5.28 -4.82
N GLU A 203 -8.65 -5.80 -3.88
CA GLU A 203 -9.29 -7.12 -3.97
C GLU A 203 -10.28 -7.20 -5.14
N ARG A 204 -11.21 -6.25 -5.27
CA ARG A 204 -12.17 -6.22 -6.40
C ARG A 204 -11.50 -6.13 -7.77
N ARG A 205 -10.31 -5.52 -7.84
CA ARG A 205 -9.50 -5.44 -9.07
C ARG A 205 -8.61 -6.67 -9.29
N GLY A 206 -8.74 -7.71 -8.47
CA GLY A 206 -7.94 -8.93 -8.58
C GLY A 206 -6.45 -8.68 -8.35
N ARG A 207 -6.08 -7.68 -7.55
CA ARG A 207 -4.68 -7.41 -7.21
C ARG A 207 -4.18 -8.43 -6.19
N ARG A 208 -2.89 -8.75 -6.29
CA ARG A 208 -2.19 -9.63 -5.34
C ARG A 208 -1.91 -8.85 -4.06
N VAL A 209 -2.90 -8.78 -3.17
CA VAL A 209 -2.80 -8.05 -1.89
C VAL A 209 -2.79 -9.01 -0.71
N VAL A 210 -1.90 -8.75 0.23
CA VAL A 210 -1.89 -9.33 1.57
C VAL A 210 -1.95 -8.18 2.57
N ARG A 211 -2.90 -8.24 3.50
CA ARG A 211 -2.97 -7.35 4.65
C ARG A 211 -2.45 -8.07 5.89
N LEU A 212 -1.57 -7.40 6.64
CA LEU A 212 -1.19 -7.77 7.99
C LEU A 212 -1.66 -6.69 8.96
N ASN A 213 -2.57 -7.06 9.86
CA ASN A 213 -2.90 -6.25 11.02
C ASN A 213 -1.91 -6.58 12.13
N LEU A 214 -1.17 -5.57 12.58
CA LEU A 214 -0.02 -5.69 13.48
C LEU A 214 -0.40 -5.79 14.97
N GLY A 215 -1.69 -5.78 15.30
CA GLY A 215 -2.15 -5.92 16.68
C GLY A 215 -1.88 -4.68 17.55
N SER A 216 -1.72 -4.91 18.85
CA SER A 216 -1.52 -3.89 19.89
C SER A 216 -0.06 -3.49 20.10
N ASP A 217 0.90 -4.33 19.67
CA ASP A 217 2.33 -4.00 19.59
C ASP A 217 2.79 -3.97 18.12
N PRO A 218 2.46 -2.89 17.38
CA PRO A 218 2.84 -2.77 15.98
C PRO A 218 4.35 -2.71 15.77
N ASP A 219 5.13 -2.22 16.75
CA ASP A 219 6.57 -2.09 16.63
C ASP A 219 7.23 -3.48 16.72
N GLY A 220 6.85 -4.30 17.70
CA GLY A 220 7.30 -5.69 17.81
C GLY A 220 6.88 -6.54 16.61
N ALA A 221 5.62 -6.41 16.16
CA ALA A 221 5.12 -7.13 14.99
C ALA A 221 5.87 -6.74 13.70
N LEU A 222 6.24 -5.47 13.52
CA LEU A 222 7.09 -5.05 12.38
C LEU A 222 8.46 -5.71 12.41
N GLU A 223 9.11 -5.81 13.57
CA GLU A 223 10.41 -6.48 13.68
C GLU A 223 10.29 -7.98 13.37
N MET A 224 9.22 -8.64 13.83
CA MET A 224 8.94 -10.03 13.49
C MET A 224 8.75 -10.23 11.98
N LEU A 225 8.01 -9.32 11.32
CA LEU A 225 7.83 -9.35 9.88
C LEU A 225 9.15 -9.14 9.12
N VAL A 226 9.99 -8.20 9.54
CA VAL A 226 11.33 -7.99 8.95
C VAL A 226 12.16 -9.27 9.03
N ARG A 227 12.14 -9.96 10.18
CA ARG A 227 12.84 -11.24 10.36
C ARG A 227 12.27 -12.33 9.45
N ALA A 228 10.95 -12.46 9.36
CA ALA A 228 10.28 -13.45 8.53
C ALA A 228 10.62 -13.28 7.04
N VAL A 229 10.64 -12.03 6.54
CA VAL A 229 11.04 -11.75 5.15
C VAL A 229 12.51 -12.09 4.92
N SER A 230 13.38 -11.69 5.85
CA SER A 230 14.83 -11.86 5.75
C SER A 230 15.28 -13.32 5.83
N ALA A 231 14.59 -14.15 6.63
CA ALA A 231 14.88 -15.58 6.74
C ALA A 231 14.70 -16.32 5.40
N GLY A 232 13.73 -15.90 4.58
CA GLY A 232 13.52 -16.45 3.24
C GLY A 232 14.61 -16.08 2.22
N SER A 233 15.45 -15.08 2.50
CA SER A 233 16.56 -14.66 1.62
C SER A 233 17.79 -15.55 1.76
N ALA A 234 17.93 -16.30 2.86
CA ALA A 234 19.09 -17.13 3.15
C ALA A 234 19.26 -18.35 2.19
N GLY A 235 18.23 -18.67 1.39
CA GLY A 235 18.26 -19.76 0.41
C GLY A 235 18.67 -19.37 -1.02
N VAL A 236 18.87 -18.08 -1.33
CA VAL A 236 19.19 -17.59 -2.69
C VAL A 236 20.67 -17.20 -2.85
N ALA A 237 21.48 -17.40 -1.82
CA ALA A 237 22.93 -17.24 -1.90
C ALA A 237 23.60 -18.55 -2.32
N ARG A 238 23.67 -18.80 -3.63
CA ARG A 238 24.81 -19.41 -4.35
C ARG A 238 24.55 -19.47 -5.85
#